data_AF-A0A9E2BG11-F1
#
_entry.id   AF-A0A9E2BG11-F1
#
_cell.length_a   1.000
_cell.length_b   1.000
_cell.length_c   1.000
_cell.angle_alpha   90.00
_cell.angle_beta   90.00
_cell.angle_gamma   90.00
#
_symmetry.space_group_name_H-M   'P 1'
#
loop_
_entity.id
_entity.type
_entity.pdbx_description
1 polymer ?
#
loop_
_entity_poly.entity_id
_entity_poly.type
_entity_poly.pdbx_seq_one_letter_code
_entity_poly.pdbx_strand_id
1 'polypeptide(L)' 'MRILKRLLAGIGLLLVIGYVGLIVYAYWPTGIEEVPAKSLASPADKFAAVDGLELRYRTFGTPADDKPNLV' A
#
# COMPACT_ATOMS: atom_id res chain seq x y z
N MET A 1 36.80 18.74 19.46
CA MET A 1 36.26 17.84 18.39
C MET A 1 35.76 16.48 18.89
N ARG A 2 36.34 15.87 19.93
CA ARG A 2 35.98 14.50 20.38
C ARG A 2 34.53 14.36 20.86
N ILE A 3 34.00 15.37 21.55
CA ILE A 3 32.60 15.43 22.03
C ILE A 3 31.63 15.62 20.86
N LEU A 4 31.92 16.52 19.93
CA LEU A 4 31.10 16.73 18.74
C LEU A 4 30.97 15.45 17.89
N LYS A 5 32.08 14.72 17.69
CA LYS A 5 32.07 13.43 16.98
C LYS A 5 31.19 12.39 17.67
N ARG A 6 31.19 12.35 19.01
CA ARG A 6 30.33 11.44 19.80
C ARG A 6 28.86 11.81 19.69
N LEU A 7 28.54 13.11 19.70
CA LEU A 7 27.17 13.60 19.49
C LEU A 7 26.64 13.23 18.09
N LEU A 8 27.42 13.49 17.05
CA LEU A 8 27.05 13.12 15.68
C LEU A 8 26.88 11.61 15.51
N ALA A 9 27.79 10.81 16.08
CA ALA A 9 27.66 9.36 16.07
C ALA A 9 26.40 8.88 16.82
N GLY A 10 26.06 9.49 17.95
CA GLY A 10 24.84 9.18 18.70
C GLY A 10 23.58 9.50 17.90
N ILE A 11 23.52 10.67 17.26
CA ILE A 11 22.40 11.05 16.39
C ILE A 11 22.29 10.08 15.21
N GLY A 12 23.40 9.76 14.55
CA GLY A 12 23.42 8.80 13.46
C GLY A 12 22.90 7.42 13.87
N LEU A 13 23.32 6.94 15.05
CA LEU A 13 22.84 5.68 15.59
C LEU A 13 21.32 5.70 15.86
N LEU A 14 20.81 6.79 16.43
CA LEU A 14 19.36 6.95 16.66
C LEU A 14 18.56 6.94 15.36
N LEU A 15 19.07 7.59 14.30
CA LEU A 15 18.44 7.57 12.99
C LEU A 15 18.43 6.16 12.39
N VAL A 16 19.54 5.42 12.49
CA VAL A 16 19.63 4.03 12.01
C VAL A 16 18.65 3.15 12.77
N ILE A 17 18.61 3.23 14.11
CA ILE A 17 17.68 2.44 14.93
C ILE A 17 16.23 2.78 14.59
N GLY A 18 15.91 4.08 14.47
CA GLY A 18 14.58 4.52 14.09
C GLY A 18 14.16 4.01 12.72
N TYR A 19 15.05 4.07 11.73
CA TYR A 19 14.77 3.58 10.39
C TYR A 19 14.57 2.06 10.34
N VAL A 20 15.42 1.29 11.03
CA VAL A 20 15.24 -0.16 11.18
C VAL A 20 13.92 -0.46 11.86
N GLY A 21 13.54 0.29 12.89
CA GLY A 21 12.24 0.17 13.55
C GLY A 21 11.05 0.40 12.59
N LEU A 22 11.16 1.38 11.68
CA LEU A 22 10.14 1.62 10.64
C LEU A 22 10.05 0.47 9.64
N ILE A 23 11.19 -0.11 9.23
CA ILE A 23 11.21 -1.31 8.38
C ILE A 23 10.51 -2.46 9.09
N VAL A 24 10.91 -2.73 10.34
CA VAL A 24 10.31 -3.80 11.15
C VAL A 24 8.81 -3.57 11.29
N TYR A 25 8.36 -2.35 11.54
CA TYR A 25 6.94 -1.99 11.61
C TYR A 25 6.20 -2.23 10.29
N ALA A 26 6.76 -1.76 9.17
CA ALA A 26 6.13 -1.86 7.85
C ALA A 26 5.99 -3.31 7.37
N TYR A 27 6.96 -4.16 7.71
CA TYR A 27 6.97 -5.57 7.33
C TYR A 27 6.61 -6.50 8.50
N TRP A 28 6.12 -5.95 9.62
CA TRP A 28 5.73 -6.77 10.75
C TRP A 28 4.58 -7.66 10.30
N PRO A 29 4.70 -8.99 10.39
CA PRO A 29 3.60 -9.88 10.08
C PRO A 29 2.52 -9.65 11.13
N THR A 30 1.50 -8.87 10.79
CA THR A 30 0.43 -8.50 11.71
C THR A 30 -0.47 -9.70 12.05
N GLY A 31 -0.42 -10.76 11.24
CA GLY A 31 -1.32 -11.91 11.36
C GLY A 31 -2.79 -11.53 11.17
N ILE A 32 -3.06 -10.31 10.69
CA ILE A 32 -4.39 -9.84 10.39
C ILE A 32 -4.79 -10.49 9.07
N GLU A 33 -5.86 -11.27 9.11
CA GLU A 33 -6.51 -11.76 7.92
C GLU A 33 -7.05 -10.55 7.15
N GLU A 34 -6.54 -10.34 5.93
CA GLU A 34 -6.97 -9.21 5.11
C GLU A 34 -8.48 -9.30 4.88
N VAL A 35 -9.18 -8.21 5.17
CA VAL A 35 -10.62 -8.14 4.93
C VAL A 35 -10.84 -8.27 3.41
N PRO A 36 -11.62 -9.27 2.94
CA PRO A 36 -11.80 -9.46 1.51
C PRO A 36 -12.35 -8.19 0.85
N ALA A 37 -11.73 -7.72 -0.23
CA ALA A 37 -12.13 -6.47 -0.90
C ALA A 37 -13.62 -6.44 -1.29
N LYS A 38 -14.22 -7.62 -1.50
CA LYS A 38 -15.65 -7.83 -1.74
C LYS A 38 -16.55 -7.40 -0.57
N SER A 39 -16.11 -7.54 0.68
CA SER A 39 -16.92 -7.15 1.84
C SER A 39 -17.05 -5.63 1.97
N LEU A 40 -16.12 -4.88 1.37
CA LEU A 40 -16.11 -3.42 1.29
C LEU A 40 -16.61 -2.90 -0.07
N ALA A 41 -17.24 -3.76 -0.87
CA ALA A 41 -17.79 -3.42 -2.17
C ALA A 41 -19.16 -2.74 -2.04
N SER A 42 -19.41 -1.73 -2.87
CA SER A 42 -20.77 -1.25 -3.11
C SER A 42 -21.41 -2.05 -4.24
N PRO A 43 -22.75 -1.99 -4.41
CA PRO A 43 -23.44 -2.66 -5.52
C PRO A 43 -22.98 -2.23 -6.93
N ALA A 44 -22.29 -1.09 -7.05
CA ALA A 44 -21.77 -0.60 -8.33
C ALA A 44 -20.37 -1.14 -8.66
N ASP A 45 -19.69 -1.76 -7.69
CA ASP A 45 -18.37 -2.35 -7.90
C ASP A 45 -18.47 -3.67 -8.64
N LYS A 46 -17.54 -3.87 -9.58
CA LYS A 46 -17.36 -5.11 -10.34
C LYS A 46 -15.96 -5.65 -10.08
N PHE A 47 -15.80 -6.96 -10.28
CA PHE A 47 -14.55 -7.67 -10.04
C PHE A 47 -14.16 -8.49 -11.27
N ALA A 48 -12.88 -8.48 -11.62
CA ALA A 48 -12.31 -9.29 -12.68
C ALA A 48 -11.05 -10.01 -12.17
N ALA A 49 -10.90 -11.30 -12.50
CA ALA A 49 -9.70 -12.06 -12.17
C ALA A 49 -8.66 -11.91 -13.30
N VAL A 50 -7.48 -11.40 -12.98
CA VAL A 50 -6.37 -11.20 -13.92
C VAL A 50 -5.08 -11.67 -13.26
N ASP A 51 -4.39 -12.64 -13.86
CA ASP A 51 -3.11 -13.18 -13.38
C ASP A 51 -3.12 -13.62 -11.90
N GLY A 52 -4.24 -14.17 -11.44
CA GLY A 52 -4.43 -14.59 -10.04
C GLY A 52 -4.73 -13.45 -9.06
N LEU A 53 -4.83 -12.20 -9.54
CA LEU A 53 -5.28 -11.04 -8.79
C LEU A 53 -6.76 -10.77 -9.04
N GLU A 54 -7.47 -10.35 -8.00
CA GLU A 54 -8.86 -9.90 -8.12
C GLU A 54 -8.92 -8.37 -8.21
N LEU A 55 -9.20 -7.85 -9.41
CA LEU A 55 -9.26 -6.42 -9.70
C LEU A 55 -10.66 -5.87 -9.48
N ARG A 56 -10.80 -4.91 -8.56
CA ARG A 56 -12.03 -4.14 -8.36
C ARG A 56 -12.07 -2.94 -9.31
N TYR A 57 -13.16 -2.77 -10.05
CA TYR A 57 -13.35 -1.64 -10.95
C TYR A 57 -14.80 -1.14 -10.95
N ARG A 58 -15.00 0.05 -11.48
CA ARG A 58 -16.33 0.62 -11.76
C ARG A 58 -16.38 1.11 -13.20
N THR A 59 -17.57 1.08 -13.76
CA THR A 59 -17.85 1.69 -15.06
C THR A 59 -18.70 2.92 -14.84
N PHE A 60 -18.33 4.02 -15.48
CA PHE A 60 -19.12 5.26 -15.47
C PHE A 60 -19.61 5.56 -16.89
N GLY A 61 -20.81 6.13 -16.99
CA GLY A 61 -21.47 6.37 -18.26
C GLY A 61 -22.06 5.12 -18.90
N THR A 62 -22.55 5.27 -20.13
CA THR A 62 -23.17 4.19 -20.91
C THR A 62 -22.26 3.82 -22.08
N PRO A 63 -21.85 2.54 -22.19
CA PRO A 63 -21.13 2.04 -23.36
C PRO A 63 -21.96 2.24 -24.63
N ALA A 64 -21.32 2.63 -25.73
CA ALA A 64 -21.93 2.70 -27.06
C ALA A 64 -20.87 2.38 -28.12
N ASP A 65 -21.28 1.80 -29.24
CA ASP A 65 -20.37 1.30 -30.29
C ASP A 65 -19.50 2.40 -30.91
N ASP A 66 -19.96 3.65 -30.88
CA ASP A 66 -19.27 4.84 -31.39
C ASP A 66 -18.42 5.57 -30.34
N LYS A 67 -18.34 5.05 -29.10
CA LYS A 67 -17.61 5.66 -28.00
C LYS A 67 -16.38 4.83 -27.61
N PRO A 68 -15.16 5.39 -27.68
CA PRO A 68 -13.97 4.68 -27.26
C PRO A 68 -14.00 4.46 -25.74
N ASN A 69 -13.50 3.30 -25.31
CA ASN A 69 -13.28 3.02 -23.90
C ASN A 69 -12.07 3.80 -23.41
N LEU A 70 -12.24 4.52 -22.30
CA LEU A 70 -11.15 5.11 -21.53
C LEU A 70 -10.94 4.27 -20.28
N VAL A 71 -9.70 3.85 -20.05
CA VAL A 71 -9.30 3.02 -18.89
C VAL A 71 -8.42 3.85 -17.97
#